data_AF-H6Q8Y8-F1
#
_entry.id   AF-H6Q8Y8-F1
#
_cell.length_a   1.000
_cell.length_b   1.000
_cell.length_c   1.000
_cell.angle_alpha   90.00
_cell.angle_beta   90.00
_cell.angle_gamma   90.00
#
_symmetry.space_group_name_H-M   'P 1'
#
loop_
_entity.id
_entity.type
_entity.pdbx_description
1 polymer ?
#
loop_
_entity_poly.entity_id
_entity_poly.type
_entity_poly.pdbx_seq_one_letter_code
_entity_poly.pdbx_strand_id
1 'polypeptide(L)'
;MGSLLNVDYNDELTRLRVHEIVKYFQRLGVPLKLSKISNDIIADSFYVHYRTPILKDGPDKQEESLWHVFIKTYTSSDVYYEISKISRYNYQVSKSASVKLLRAYNSLLSRIERGAVEGFEDQKQDFRDLSENQQLRNEISNLLRFYMGNVRNIEKLRKSMTKALGNEVGKETAELLFDIDIDPYRARLAKILESLVEMLSAVKEEVDQGDVQERRGVVSGVTRIRTYSDLQKATNLSKAIYLQSRELFGYKLATKSLSIYDLALDTRDRVYLLVDKSGSMFYSLYDGVAMDMTQKITWATALAIAIMKKSKRTVLRFFDQMVYPPITTVKDIIRSLLRVLPLGGTDITAAVHTAVRDAKQQSLHNYKLVIITDGEDDMVHPEVLKMAKTAFREVKAVLIGGTNSIIESYLPTIKVNTASPESLKTVLKNI
;
A
#
# COMPACT_ATOMS: atom_id res chain seq x y z
N MET A 1 11.28 -14.45 -35.02
CA MET A 1 10.19 -14.40 -34.02
C MET A 1 10.64 -13.47 -32.93
N GLY A 2 9.99 -12.31 -32.87
CA GLY A 2 10.20 -11.25 -31.88
C GLY A 2 11.61 -10.65 -31.83
N SER A 3 11.74 -9.60 -31.03
CA SER A 3 12.94 -8.74 -30.97
C SER A 3 13.91 -9.10 -29.85
N LEU A 4 13.56 -10.02 -28.95
CA LEU A 4 14.33 -10.35 -27.76
C LEU A 4 15.00 -11.73 -27.88
N LEU A 5 16.31 -11.79 -27.66
CA LEU A 5 17.12 -13.02 -27.70
C LEU A 5 16.85 -13.95 -26.53
N ASN A 6 16.46 -13.41 -25.38
CA ASN A 6 16.27 -14.22 -24.17
C ASN A 6 14.83 -14.75 -24.01
N VAL A 7 13.92 -14.53 -24.97
CA VAL A 7 12.53 -15.04 -24.95
C VAL A 7 12.45 -16.34 -25.74
N ASP A 8 11.91 -17.38 -25.10
CA ASP A 8 11.34 -18.49 -25.84
C ASP A 8 9.86 -18.18 -26.15
N TYR A 9 9.58 -17.93 -27.42
CA TYR A 9 8.24 -17.58 -27.91
C TYR A 9 7.34 -18.82 -28.05
N ASN A 10 7.93 -20.02 -28.08
CA ASN A 10 7.19 -21.27 -28.21
C ASN A 10 6.81 -21.87 -26.85
N ASP A 11 7.45 -21.42 -25.78
CA ASP A 11 7.16 -21.83 -24.40
C ASP A 11 5.69 -21.60 -24.02
N GLU A 12 5.12 -22.57 -23.30
CA GLU A 12 3.72 -22.55 -22.88
C GLU A 12 3.42 -21.38 -21.93
N LEU A 13 4.36 -21.07 -21.03
CA LEU A 13 4.23 -19.95 -20.11
C LEU A 13 4.20 -18.61 -20.84
N THR A 14 5.02 -18.45 -21.90
CA THR A 14 4.98 -17.26 -22.76
C THR A 14 3.62 -17.11 -23.45
N ARG A 15 3.06 -18.20 -24.00
CA ARG A 15 1.74 -18.18 -24.63
C ARG A 15 0.62 -17.85 -23.64
N LEU A 16 0.69 -18.41 -22.43
CA LEU A 16 -0.26 -18.11 -21.36
C LEU A 16 -0.23 -16.62 -20.98
N ARG A 17 0.96 -16.04 -20.86
CA ARG A 17 1.14 -14.60 -20.57
C ARG A 17 0.56 -13.71 -21.66
N VAL A 18 0.78 -14.07 -22.93
CA VAL A 18 0.17 -13.37 -24.06
C VAL A 18 -1.36 -13.37 -23.95
N HIS A 19 -1.95 -14.54 -23.66
CA HIS A 19 -3.41 -14.66 -23.47
C HIS A 19 -3.94 -13.82 -22.32
N GLU A 20 -3.22 -13.78 -21.20
CA GLU A 20 -3.59 -12.96 -20.05
C GLU A 20 -3.56 -11.46 -20.36
N ILE A 21 -2.56 -11.01 -21.13
CA ILE A 21 -2.46 -9.61 -21.58
C ILE A 21 -3.61 -9.28 -22.52
N VAL A 22 -3.93 -10.15 -23.48
CA VAL A 22 -5.07 -9.98 -24.39
C VAL A 22 -6.39 -9.89 -23.62
N LYS A 23 -6.63 -10.80 -22.66
CA LYS A 23 -7.82 -10.76 -21.80
C LYS A 23 -7.90 -9.48 -20.97
N TYR A 24 -6.77 -9.07 -20.39
CA TYR A 24 -6.70 -7.83 -19.62
C TYR A 24 -7.00 -6.62 -20.49
N PHE A 25 -6.50 -6.62 -21.73
CA PHE A 25 -6.78 -5.60 -22.73
C PHE A 25 -8.28 -5.49 -23.08
N GLN A 26 -8.92 -6.63 -23.36
CA GLN A 26 -10.35 -6.70 -23.68
C GLN A 26 -11.23 -6.16 -22.54
N ARG A 27 -10.85 -6.42 -21.28
CA ARG A 27 -11.56 -5.89 -20.11
C ARG A 27 -11.50 -4.37 -19.99
N LEU A 28 -10.40 -3.76 -20.44
CA LEU A 28 -10.23 -2.31 -20.42
C LEU A 28 -11.02 -1.58 -21.53
N GLY A 29 -11.65 -2.31 -22.46
CA GLY A 29 -12.48 -1.74 -23.52
C GLY A 29 -11.71 -0.87 -24.51
N VAL A 30 -10.38 -0.99 -24.57
CA VAL A 30 -9.55 -0.16 -25.45
C VAL A 30 -9.60 -0.72 -26.88
N PRO A 31 -9.74 0.12 -27.92
CA PRO A 31 -9.71 -0.34 -29.30
C PRO A 31 -8.26 -0.59 -29.76
N LEU A 32 -7.85 -1.85 -29.84
CA LEU A 32 -6.61 -2.27 -30.52
C LEU A 32 -6.93 -2.93 -31.86
N LYS A 33 -6.10 -2.67 -32.86
CA LYS A 33 -6.03 -3.50 -34.07
C LYS A 33 -5.25 -4.78 -33.73
N LEU A 34 -5.83 -5.66 -32.92
CA LEU A 34 -5.21 -6.94 -32.54
C LEU A 34 -4.82 -7.79 -33.76
N SER A 35 -5.51 -7.62 -34.89
CA SER A 35 -5.15 -8.25 -36.17
C SER A 35 -3.78 -7.82 -36.72
N LYS A 36 -3.25 -6.67 -36.30
CA LYS A 36 -1.94 -6.13 -36.73
C LYS A 36 -0.83 -6.32 -35.70
N ILE A 37 -1.14 -6.89 -34.53
CA ILE A 37 -0.17 -7.10 -33.44
C ILE A 37 -0.02 -8.60 -33.25
N SER A 38 1.16 -9.13 -33.62
CA SER A 38 1.45 -10.56 -33.45
C SER A 38 1.62 -10.92 -31.97
N ASN A 39 1.44 -12.21 -31.64
CA ASN A 39 1.67 -12.73 -30.29
C ASN A 39 3.13 -12.50 -29.83
N ASP A 40 4.09 -12.49 -30.75
CA ASP A 40 5.50 -12.22 -30.46
C ASP A 40 5.70 -10.78 -29.96
N ILE A 41 5.00 -9.81 -30.56
CA ILE A 41 5.01 -8.40 -30.12
C ILE A 41 4.41 -8.28 -28.71
N ILE A 42 3.32 -9.00 -28.44
CA ILE A 42 2.70 -9.01 -27.10
C ILE A 42 3.66 -9.63 -26.08
N ALA A 43 4.31 -10.74 -26.42
CA ALA A 43 5.30 -11.37 -25.55
C ALA A 43 6.48 -10.42 -25.27
N ASP A 44 7.04 -9.79 -26.30
CA ASP A 44 8.11 -8.80 -26.16
C ASP A 44 7.71 -7.65 -25.23
N SER A 45 6.49 -7.14 -25.40
CA SER A 45 5.98 -6.04 -24.58
C SER A 45 5.88 -6.39 -23.10
N PHE A 46 5.73 -7.66 -22.73
CA PHE A 46 5.78 -8.12 -21.34
C PHE A 46 7.21 -8.33 -20.87
N TYR A 47 8.00 -9.11 -21.63
CA TYR A 47 9.33 -9.53 -21.21
C TYR A 47 10.35 -8.40 -21.18
N VAL A 48 10.17 -7.34 -21.98
CA VAL A 48 11.00 -6.13 -21.90
C VAL A 48 10.90 -5.48 -20.50
N HIS A 49 9.75 -5.61 -19.84
CA HIS A 49 9.50 -5.04 -18.51
C HIS A 49 9.81 -6.01 -17.37
N TYR A 50 9.48 -7.30 -17.55
CA TYR A 50 9.58 -8.31 -16.49
C TYR A 50 11.03 -8.67 -16.16
N ARG A 51 11.95 -8.54 -17.12
CA ARG A 51 13.37 -8.90 -16.98
C ARG A 51 14.25 -7.94 -17.78
N THR A 52 15.56 -8.11 -17.66
CA THR A 52 16.51 -7.37 -18.50
C THR A 52 16.41 -7.86 -19.95
N PRO A 53 16.05 -7.01 -20.92
CA PRO A 53 15.93 -7.38 -22.33
C PRO A 53 17.32 -7.57 -22.93
N ILE A 54 17.45 -8.58 -23.79
CA ILE A 54 18.61 -8.73 -24.67
C ILE A 54 18.06 -8.60 -26.08
N LEU A 55 18.33 -7.48 -26.75
CA LEU A 55 17.83 -7.23 -28.10
C LEU A 55 18.65 -8.00 -29.13
N LYS A 56 18.00 -8.46 -30.19
CA LYS A 56 18.67 -8.92 -31.41
C LYS A 56 19.34 -7.74 -32.12
N ASP A 57 20.35 -8.02 -32.93
CA ASP A 57 21.03 -6.99 -33.74
C ASP A 57 20.12 -6.42 -34.84
N GLY A 58 19.14 -7.20 -35.29
CA GLY A 58 18.11 -6.79 -36.23
C GLY A 58 16.90 -7.71 -36.19
N PRO A 59 15.82 -7.37 -36.92
CA PRO A 59 14.62 -8.18 -37.01
C PRO A 59 14.86 -9.44 -37.87
N ASP A 60 14.22 -10.57 -37.52
CA ASP A 60 14.30 -11.80 -38.32
C ASP A 60 13.48 -11.68 -39.63
N LYS A 61 12.45 -10.83 -39.62
CA LYS A 61 11.53 -10.58 -40.74
C LYS A 61 11.37 -9.08 -40.96
N GLN A 62 11.30 -8.65 -42.22
CA GLN A 62 11.08 -7.23 -42.56
C GLN A 62 9.78 -6.65 -41.96
N GLU A 63 8.75 -7.48 -41.79
CA GLU A 63 7.48 -7.07 -41.17
C GLU A 63 7.63 -6.70 -39.68
N GLU A 64 8.68 -7.19 -39.01
CA GLU A 64 8.97 -6.90 -37.60
C GLU A 64 9.87 -5.65 -37.43
N SER A 65 10.37 -5.06 -38.52
CA SER A 65 11.33 -3.93 -38.49
C SER A 65 10.83 -2.74 -37.69
N LEU A 66 9.57 -2.35 -37.86
CA LEU A 66 8.97 -1.21 -37.14
C LEU A 66 8.91 -1.48 -35.64
N TRP A 67 8.48 -2.68 -35.23
CA TRP A 67 8.45 -3.07 -33.82
C TRP A 67 9.85 -3.12 -33.22
N HIS A 68 10.83 -3.64 -33.97
CA HIS A 68 12.21 -3.70 -33.51
C HIS A 68 12.79 -2.30 -33.26
N VAL A 69 12.57 -1.34 -34.19
CA VAL A 69 12.97 0.07 -34.00
C VAL A 69 12.23 0.69 -32.81
N PHE A 70 10.94 0.40 -32.66
CA PHE A 70 10.14 0.87 -31.53
C PHE A 70 10.70 0.40 -30.18
N ILE A 71 10.96 -0.89 -30.04
CA ILE A 71 11.53 -1.46 -28.82
C ILE A 71 12.95 -0.97 -28.58
N LYS A 72 13.81 -0.91 -29.61
CA LYS A 72 15.18 -0.40 -29.48
C LYS A 72 15.19 1.04 -28.99
N THR A 73 14.31 1.88 -29.52
CA THR A 73 14.13 3.27 -29.07
C THR A 73 13.62 3.31 -27.64
N TYR A 74 12.64 2.46 -27.31
CA TYR A 74 12.09 2.37 -25.95
C TYR A 74 13.14 1.95 -24.92
N THR A 75 13.87 0.86 -25.13
CA THR A 75 14.88 0.35 -24.18
C THR A 75 16.04 1.33 -23.96
N SER A 76 16.29 2.22 -24.93
CA SER A 76 17.32 3.25 -24.85
C SER A 76 16.82 4.53 -24.17
N SER A 77 15.53 4.62 -23.85
CA SER A 77 14.91 5.82 -23.29
C SER A 77 14.97 5.87 -21.76
N ASP A 78 14.99 7.09 -21.21
CA ASP A 78 14.85 7.33 -19.77
C ASP A 78 13.54 6.75 -19.21
N VAL A 79 12.49 6.73 -20.03
CA VAL A 79 11.16 6.19 -19.65
C VAL A 79 11.29 4.71 -19.29
N TYR A 80 12.01 3.94 -20.11
CA TYR A 80 12.28 2.53 -19.83
C TYR A 80 13.10 2.35 -18.55
N TYR A 81 14.17 3.14 -18.37
CA TYR A 81 15.00 3.04 -17.18
C TYR A 81 14.17 3.23 -15.90
N GLU A 82 13.27 4.20 -15.87
CA GLU A 82 12.39 4.43 -14.71
C GLU A 82 11.37 3.30 -14.50
N ILE A 83 10.73 2.79 -15.56
CA ILE A 83 9.77 1.69 -15.46
C ILE A 83 10.47 0.41 -14.98
N SER A 84 11.67 0.13 -15.49
CA SER A 84 12.41 -1.08 -15.17
C SER A 84 12.75 -1.20 -13.68
N LYS A 85 12.83 -0.08 -12.93
CA LYS A 85 13.05 -0.08 -11.48
C LYS A 85 11.88 -0.67 -10.70
N ILE A 86 10.66 -0.56 -11.22
CA ILE A 86 9.42 -1.05 -10.58
C ILE A 86 8.85 -2.30 -11.23
N SER A 87 9.12 -2.55 -12.51
CA SER A 87 8.51 -3.64 -13.27
C SER A 87 9.28 -4.96 -13.18
N ARG A 88 10.61 -4.92 -12.96
CA ARG A 88 11.45 -6.12 -12.94
C ARG A 88 10.98 -7.12 -11.89
N TYR A 89 10.72 -8.34 -12.33
CA TYR A 89 10.17 -9.44 -11.53
C TYR A 89 8.82 -9.13 -10.86
N ASN A 90 8.13 -8.06 -11.28
CA ASN A 90 6.78 -7.73 -10.87
C ASN A 90 5.83 -8.02 -12.04
N TYR A 91 5.08 -9.11 -11.92
CA TYR A 91 4.15 -9.56 -12.94
C TYR A 91 3.05 -8.52 -13.23
N GLN A 92 2.42 -7.93 -12.19
CA GLN A 92 1.29 -7.01 -12.38
C GLN A 92 1.75 -5.72 -13.05
N VAL A 93 2.83 -5.09 -12.56
CA VAL A 93 3.39 -3.88 -13.18
C VAL A 93 3.86 -4.17 -14.61
N SER A 94 4.49 -5.33 -14.86
CA SER A 94 4.94 -5.70 -16.22
C SER A 94 3.78 -5.91 -17.18
N LYS A 95 2.69 -6.54 -16.73
CA LYS A 95 1.46 -6.71 -17.52
C LYS A 95 0.82 -5.36 -17.86
N SER A 96 0.75 -4.47 -16.89
CA SER A 96 0.22 -3.11 -17.06
C SER A 96 1.10 -2.26 -17.99
N ALA A 97 2.42 -2.36 -17.84
CA ALA A 97 3.39 -1.66 -18.69
C ALA A 97 3.37 -2.18 -20.12
N SER A 98 3.20 -3.49 -20.30
CA SER A 98 2.96 -4.12 -21.60
C SER A 98 1.74 -3.50 -22.29
N VAL A 99 0.61 -3.36 -21.60
CA VAL A 99 -0.60 -2.74 -22.15
C VAL A 99 -0.36 -1.31 -22.59
N LYS A 100 0.31 -0.50 -21.76
CA LYS A 100 0.64 0.90 -22.11
C LYS A 100 1.59 0.99 -23.30
N LEU A 101 2.57 0.09 -23.37
CA LEU A 101 3.50 0.01 -24.50
C LEU A 101 2.79 -0.36 -25.79
N LEU A 102 1.89 -1.35 -25.75
CA LEU A 102 1.08 -1.77 -26.88
C LEU A 102 0.11 -0.67 -27.34
N ARG A 103 -0.44 0.13 -26.41
CA ARG A 103 -1.25 1.32 -26.75
C ARG A 103 -0.42 2.38 -27.48
N ALA A 104 0.79 2.65 -27.00
CA ALA A 104 1.71 3.56 -27.67
C ALA A 104 2.05 3.06 -29.09
N TYR A 105 2.34 1.77 -29.24
CA TYR A 105 2.63 1.17 -30.55
C TYR A 105 1.43 1.20 -31.50
N ASN A 106 0.22 0.88 -31.04
CA ASN A 106 -0.98 0.96 -31.87
C ASN A 106 -1.36 2.39 -32.26
N SER A 107 -1.06 3.36 -31.38
CA SER A 107 -1.20 4.79 -31.70
C SER A 107 -0.23 5.18 -32.82
N LEU A 108 1.01 4.69 -32.77
CA LEU A 108 1.99 4.88 -33.85
C LEU A 108 1.49 4.26 -35.17
N LEU A 109 1.06 2.99 -35.16
CA LEU A 109 0.48 2.33 -36.34
C LEU A 109 -0.67 3.15 -36.94
N SER A 110 -1.55 3.67 -36.09
CA SER A 110 -2.70 4.48 -36.52
C SER A 110 -2.30 5.87 -37.04
N ARG A 111 -1.16 6.42 -36.63
CA ARG A 111 -0.62 7.69 -37.16
C ARG A 111 0.04 7.47 -38.52
N ILE A 112 0.79 6.38 -38.66
CA ILE A 112 1.42 5.96 -39.91
C ILE A 112 0.35 5.72 -40.99
N GLU A 113 -0.70 4.94 -40.70
CA GLU A 113 -1.78 4.68 -41.67
C GLU A 113 -2.53 5.94 -42.11
N ARG A 114 -2.50 7.00 -41.30
CA ARG A 114 -3.11 8.30 -41.63
C ARG A 114 -2.16 9.23 -42.37
N GLY A 115 -0.94 8.78 -42.70
CA GLY A 115 0.09 9.60 -43.33
C GLY A 115 0.60 10.74 -42.44
N ALA A 116 0.39 10.66 -41.12
CA ALA A 116 0.79 11.71 -40.18
C ALA A 116 2.28 11.66 -39.80
N VAL A 117 3.00 10.65 -40.28
CA VAL A 117 4.45 10.49 -40.09
C VAL A 117 5.08 10.61 -41.47
N GLU A 118 5.71 11.75 -41.75
CA GLU A 118 6.40 12.00 -43.02
C GLU A 118 7.57 11.01 -43.22
N GLY A 119 7.79 10.59 -44.46
CA GLY A 119 8.83 9.60 -44.82
C GLY A 119 8.46 8.13 -44.57
N PHE A 120 7.19 7.84 -44.26
CA PHE A 120 6.67 6.48 -44.15
C PHE A 120 5.76 6.16 -45.35
N GLU A 121 6.31 5.57 -46.41
CA GLU A 121 5.53 5.02 -47.53
C GLU A 121 5.30 3.52 -47.32
N ASP A 122 4.07 3.07 -47.57
CA ASP A 122 3.46 1.80 -47.12
C ASP A 122 4.09 0.51 -47.71
N GLN A 123 5.26 0.58 -48.34
CA GLN A 123 5.91 -0.57 -48.98
C GLN A 123 7.26 -0.90 -48.32
N LYS A 124 7.26 -1.97 -47.52
CA LYS A 124 8.42 -2.76 -47.05
C LYS A 124 9.72 -1.96 -46.87
N GLN A 125 9.73 -1.04 -45.91
CA GLN A 125 10.92 -0.28 -45.57
C GLN A 125 11.98 -1.17 -44.92
N ASP A 126 13.23 -0.98 -45.34
CA ASP A 126 14.37 -1.67 -44.75
C ASP A 126 14.60 -1.19 -43.31
N PHE A 127 15.09 -2.09 -42.46
CA PHE A 127 15.38 -1.80 -41.06
C PHE A 127 16.36 -0.62 -40.90
N ARG A 128 17.31 -0.49 -41.84
CA ARG A 128 18.30 0.59 -41.85
C ARG A 128 17.64 1.97 -41.99
N ASP A 129 16.75 2.12 -42.96
CA ASP A 129 16.05 3.39 -43.24
C ASP A 129 15.19 3.82 -42.03
N LEU A 130 14.44 2.87 -41.46
CA LEU A 130 13.63 3.10 -40.27
C LEU A 130 14.48 3.47 -39.04
N SER A 131 15.63 2.81 -38.89
CA SER A 131 16.56 3.05 -37.78
C SER A 131 17.31 4.38 -37.94
N GLU A 132 17.34 4.99 -39.13
CA GLU A 132 17.96 6.30 -39.36
C GLU A 132 16.95 7.46 -39.26
N ASN A 133 15.66 7.18 -39.48
CA ASN A 133 14.59 8.16 -39.42
C ASN A 133 14.47 8.85 -38.03
N GLN A 134 14.88 10.12 -37.95
CA GLN A 134 14.83 10.91 -36.70
C GLN A 134 13.40 11.32 -36.33
N GLN A 135 12.55 11.64 -37.32
CA GLN A 135 11.15 12.02 -37.06
C GLN A 135 10.38 10.86 -36.41
N LEU A 136 10.56 9.64 -36.92
CA LEU A 136 9.98 8.43 -36.34
C LEU A 136 10.41 8.23 -34.88
N ARG A 137 11.70 8.40 -34.58
CA ARG A 137 12.22 8.26 -33.20
C ARG A 137 11.67 9.33 -32.24
N ASN A 138 11.51 10.56 -32.73
CA ASN A 138 10.90 11.64 -31.96
C ASN A 138 9.43 11.33 -31.66
N GLU A 139 8.69 10.84 -32.66
CA GLU A 139 7.29 10.46 -32.51
C GLU A 139 7.11 9.28 -31.53
N ILE A 140 7.93 8.25 -31.65
CA ILE A 140 8.00 7.14 -30.69
C ILE A 140 8.23 7.69 -29.27
N SER A 141 9.20 8.58 -29.11
CA SER A 141 9.53 9.17 -27.80
C SER A 141 8.37 9.97 -27.21
N ASN A 142 7.63 10.72 -28.04
CA ASN A 142 6.45 11.47 -27.61
C ASN A 142 5.32 10.56 -27.15
N LEU A 143 5.01 9.51 -27.91
CA LEU A 143 3.99 8.53 -27.56
C LEU A 143 4.35 7.76 -26.29
N LEU A 144 5.61 7.34 -26.14
CA LEU A 144 6.09 6.68 -24.93
C LEU A 144 5.91 7.56 -23.70
N ARG A 145 6.29 8.85 -23.77
CA ARG A 145 6.09 9.79 -22.66
C ARG A 145 4.61 10.00 -22.33
N PHE A 146 3.76 10.10 -23.34
CA PHE A 146 2.31 10.28 -23.17
C PHE A 146 1.65 9.08 -22.49
N TYR A 147 1.86 7.86 -22.98
CA TYR A 147 1.18 6.67 -22.45
C TYR A 147 1.81 6.14 -21.16
N MET A 148 3.12 6.29 -20.96
CA MET A 148 3.79 5.83 -19.74
C MET A 148 3.72 6.84 -18.58
N GLY A 149 3.65 8.14 -18.90
CA GLY A 149 3.59 9.22 -17.92
C GLY A 149 4.84 9.37 -17.05
N ASN A 150 4.73 10.14 -15.96
CA ASN A 150 5.84 10.40 -15.04
C ASN A 150 5.98 9.29 -13.97
N VAL A 151 6.76 8.25 -14.28
CA VAL A 151 7.00 7.10 -13.39
C VAL A 151 7.93 7.43 -12.22
N ARG A 152 8.71 8.52 -12.30
CA ARG A 152 9.64 8.92 -11.21
C ARG A 152 8.93 9.18 -9.89
N ASN A 153 7.73 9.78 -9.93
CA ASN A 153 6.96 10.06 -8.73
C ASN A 153 6.44 8.77 -8.08
N ILE A 154 6.03 7.77 -8.88
CA ILE A 154 5.65 6.45 -8.35
C ILE A 154 6.84 5.81 -7.63
N GLU A 155 8.03 5.85 -8.22
CA GLU A 155 9.21 5.22 -7.61
C GLU A 155 9.62 5.91 -6.30
N LYS A 156 9.59 7.25 -6.25
CA LYS A 156 9.83 8.02 -5.02
C LYS A 156 8.82 7.62 -3.94
N LEU A 157 7.53 7.63 -4.27
CA LEU A 157 6.47 7.28 -3.33
C LEU A 157 6.57 5.82 -2.87
N ARG A 158 6.89 4.89 -3.78
CA ARG A 158 7.15 3.48 -3.47
C ARG A 158 8.26 3.34 -2.43
N LYS A 159 9.39 4.04 -2.60
CA LYS A 159 10.51 4.01 -1.65
C LYS A 159 10.10 4.58 -0.29
N SER A 160 9.38 5.69 -0.27
CA SER A 160 8.88 6.31 0.95
C SER A 160 7.90 5.39 1.71
N MET A 161 6.96 4.77 1.00
CA MET A 161 6.04 3.77 1.56
C MET A 161 6.79 2.52 2.05
N THR A 162 7.81 2.06 1.32
CA THR A 162 8.65 0.94 1.74
C THR A 162 9.35 1.24 3.07
N LYS A 163 9.89 2.46 3.21
CA LYS A 163 10.57 2.90 4.43
C LYS A 163 9.60 3.04 5.61
N ALA A 164 8.38 3.53 5.37
CA ALA A 164 7.40 3.78 6.43
C ALA A 164 6.63 2.52 6.86
N LEU A 165 6.26 1.66 5.91
CA LEU A 165 5.28 0.58 6.09
C LEU A 165 5.76 -0.82 5.69
N GLY A 166 6.97 -0.92 5.10
CA GLY A 166 7.57 -2.18 4.68
C GLY A 166 7.43 -2.48 3.19
N ASN A 167 8.20 -3.47 2.73
CA ASN A 167 8.40 -3.78 1.30
C ASN A 167 7.10 -4.21 0.59
N GLU A 168 6.26 -5.01 1.25
CA GLU A 168 5.01 -5.49 0.64
C GLU A 168 4.04 -4.34 0.32
N VAL A 169 3.94 -3.36 1.23
CA VAL A 169 3.10 -2.19 1.04
C VAL A 169 3.65 -1.32 -0.09
N GLY A 170 4.96 -1.11 -0.12
CA GLY A 170 5.62 -0.40 -1.22
C GLY A 170 5.30 -1.02 -2.59
N LYS A 171 5.45 -2.35 -2.73
CA LYS A 171 5.13 -3.06 -3.99
C LYS A 171 3.67 -2.87 -4.41
N GLU A 172 2.72 -3.05 -3.49
CA GLU A 172 1.29 -2.88 -3.76
C GLU A 172 0.97 -1.44 -4.18
N THR A 173 1.58 -0.43 -3.54
CA THR A 173 1.42 0.97 -3.94
C THR A 173 1.87 1.22 -5.38
N ALA A 174 3.01 0.64 -5.78
CA ALA A 174 3.49 0.77 -7.15
C ALA A 174 2.55 0.09 -8.15
N GLU A 175 2.06 -1.12 -7.83
CA GLU A 175 1.09 -1.84 -8.65
C GLU A 175 -0.19 -1.02 -8.85
N LEU A 176 -0.80 -0.53 -7.77
CA LEU A 176 -2.05 0.23 -7.83
C LEU A 176 -1.90 1.56 -8.56
N LEU A 177 -0.83 2.33 -8.29
CA LEU A 177 -0.61 3.61 -8.96
C LEU A 177 -0.21 3.45 -10.43
N PHE A 178 0.35 2.31 -10.81
CA PHE A 178 0.71 2.03 -12.19
C PHE A 178 -0.49 1.51 -12.98
N ASP A 179 -1.38 0.71 -12.39
CA ASP A 179 -2.60 0.18 -13.01
C ASP A 179 -3.68 1.23 -13.29
N ILE A 180 -3.61 2.36 -12.60
CA ILE A 180 -4.53 3.47 -12.82
C ILE A 180 -4.09 4.20 -14.09
N ASP A 181 -4.87 4.01 -15.15
CA ASP A 181 -4.73 4.73 -16.39
C ASP A 181 -4.84 6.25 -16.18
N ILE A 182 -4.23 6.99 -17.11
CA ILE A 182 -4.08 8.45 -17.29
C ILE A 182 -5.11 9.29 -16.49
N ASP A 183 -4.70 10.48 -15.99
CA ASP A 183 -5.55 11.61 -15.53
C ASP A 183 -5.65 11.81 -13.97
N PRO A 184 -6.18 12.96 -13.45
CA PRO A 184 -6.07 13.52 -12.09
C PRO A 184 -6.26 12.58 -10.91
N TYR A 185 -6.93 11.46 -11.12
CA TYR A 185 -7.14 10.44 -10.12
C TYR A 185 -5.80 9.92 -9.57
N ARG A 186 -4.81 9.65 -10.44
CA ARG A 186 -3.46 9.23 -9.99
C ARG A 186 -2.74 10.32 -9.18
N ALA A 187 -2.88 11.58 -9.58
CA ALA A 187 -2.28 12.70 -8.86
C ALA A 187 -2.91 12.88 -7.47
N ARG A 188 -4.24 12.71 -7.38
CA ARG A 188 -4.97 12.72 -6.11
C ARG A 188 -4.52 11.59 -5.18
N LEU A 189 -4.45 10.35 -5.68
CA LEU A 189 -4.00 9.21 -4.88
C LEU A 189 -2.55 9.34 -4.44
N ALA A 190 -1.66 9.82 -5.32
CA ALA A 190 -0.27 10.08 -4.96
C ALA A 190 -0.21 11.10 -3.80
N LYS A 191 -0.97 12.20 -3.88
CA LYS A 191 -1.04 13.20 -2.81
C LYS A 191 -1.57 12.64 -1.48
N ILE A 192 -2.62 11.81 -1.53
CA ILE A 192 -3.15 11.11 -0.34
C ILE A 192 -2.06 10.26 0.31
N LEU A 193 -1.33 9.48 -0.49
CA LEU A 193 -0.28 8.61 0.01
C LEU A 193 0.95 9.39 0.52
N GLU A 194 1.32 10.48 -0.14
CA GLU A 194 2.40 11.38 0.32
C GLU A 194 2.07 11.95 1.71
N SER A 195 0.88 12.53 1.86
CA SER A 195 0.38 13.04 3.15
C SER A 195 0.29 11.94 4.22
N LEU A 196 -0.11 10.72 3.84
CA LEU A 196 -0.11 9.57 4.75
C LEU A 196 1.30 9.22 5.24
N VAL A 197 2.29 9.22 4.35
CA VAL A 197 3.68 8.94 4.72
C VAL A 197 4.22 10.01 5.65
N GLU A 198 3.93 11.28 5.38
CA GLU A 198 4.36 12.40 6.21
C GLU A 198 3.80 12.28 7.64
N MET A 199 2.49 12.04 7.77
CA MET A 199 1.85 11.81 9.08
C MET A 199 2.45 10.61 9.82
N LEU A 200 2.63 9.48 9.15
CA LEU A 200 3.20 8.29 9.78
C LEU A 200 4.66 8.46 10.17
N SER A 201 5.43 9.22 9.40
CA SER A 201 6.84 9.51 9.71
C SER A 201 6.94 10.42 10.94
N ALA A 202 6.03 11.38 11.09
CA ALA A 202 5.99 12.28 12.23
C ALA A 202 5.63 11.58 13.55
N VAL A 203 4.80 10.54 13.53
CA VAL A 203 4.32 9.82 14.73
C VAL A 203 5.12 8.54 15.02
N LYS A 204 6.23 8.32 14.30
CA LYS A 204 7.01 7.08 14.41
C LYS A 204 7.52 6.82 15.82
N GLU A 205 8.01 7.85 16.51
CA GLU A 205 8.57 7.72 17.87
C GLU A 205 7.51 7.28 18.88
N GLU A 206 6.29 7.83 18.80
CA GLU A 206 5.18 7.46 19.68
C GLU A 206 4.62 6.05 19.41
N VAL A 207 4.84 5.51 18.20
CA VAL A 207 4.45 4.14 17.83
C VAL A 207 5.50 3.14 18.30
N ASP A 208 6.78 3.47 18.17
CA ASP A 208 7.89 2.59 18.56
C ASP A 208 8.07 2.55 20.09
N GLN A 209 7.77 3.64 20.80
CA GLN A 209 7.74 3.72 22.26
C GLN A 209 6.37 3.26 22.81
N GLY A 210 6.03 1.99 22.62
CA GLY A 210 4.87 1.41 23.30
C GLY A 210 5.06 1.43 24.83
N ASP A 211 3.98 1.67 25.59
CA ASP A 211 3.97 1.56 27.05
C ASP A 211 4.24 0.10 27.48
N VAL A 212 5.51 -0.27 27.60
CA VAL A 212 5.94 -1.52 28.23
C VAL A 212 5.84 -1.31 29.74
N GLN A 213 4.63 -1.42 30.29
CA GLN A 213 4.50 -1.56 31.73
C GLN A 213 4.91 -2.98 32.11
N GLU A 214 6.09 -3.12 32.70
CA GLU A 214 6.57 -4.38 33.28
C GLU A 214 5.62 -4.81 34.42
N ARG A 215 4.61 -5.62 34.10
CA ARG A 215 3.92 -6.47 35.07
C ARG A 215 4.35 -7.93 34.87
N ARG A 216 4.41 -8.71 35.94
CA ARG A 216 4.91 -10.10 35.96
C ARG A 216 4.23 -10.97 34.90
N GLY A 217 4.97 -11.40 33.87
CA GLY A 217 4.45 -12.13 32.70
C GLY A 217 5.17 -13.45 32.37
N VAL A 218 5.00 -13.92 31.12
CA VAL A 218 5.59 -15.16 30.56
C VAL A 218 7.08 -14.95 30.25
N VAL A 219 7.88 -16.02 30.27
CA VAL A 219 9.31 -15.96 29.94
C VAL A 219 9.51 -15.46 28.51
N SER A 220 10.07 -14.25 28.37
CA SER A 220 10.39 -13.61 27.09
C SER A 220 11.84 -13.83 26.66
N GLY A 221 12.72 -14.20 27.58
CA GLY A 221 14.14 -14.38 27.29
C GLY A 221 14.97 -14.68 28.53
N VAL A 222 16.28 -14.52 28.40
CA VAL A 222 17.25 -14.64 29.50
C VAL A 222 18.10 -13.39 29.55
N THR A 223 18.20 -12.76 30.72
CA THR A 223 19.05 -11.58 30.94
C THR A 223 19.95 -11.79 32.15
N ARG A 224 20.81 -10.80 32.44
CA ARG A 224 21.62 -10.79 33.66
C ARG A 224 20.88 -10.15 34.82
N ILE A 225 21.14 -10.65 36.02
CA ILE A 225 20.58 -10.09 37.25
C ILE A 225 20.94 -8.60 37.38
N ARG A 226 19.94 -7.74 37.58
CA ARG A 226 20.14 -6.29 37.77
C ARG A 226 20.13 -5.94 39.25
N THR A 227 19.18 -6.54 39.97
CA THR A 227 18.95 -6.34 41.41
C THR A 227 18.86 -7.69 42.13
N TYR A 228 19.18 -7.72 43.43
CA TYR A 228 19.15 -8.97 44.20
C TYR A 228 17.75 -9.56 44.35
N SER A 229 16.69 -8.75 44.24
CA SER A 229 15.30 -9.24 44.25
C SER A 229 14.95 -10.09 43.02
N ASP A 230 15.68 -9.93 41.92
CA ASP A 230 15.49 -10.72 40.70
C ASP A 230 15.99 -12.17 40.84
N LEU A 231 16.63 -12.54 41.96
CA LEU A 231 17.10 -13.91 42.21
C LEU A 231 15.94 -14.93 42.16
N GLN A 232 14.72 -14.49 42.48
CA GLN A 232 13.50 -15.31 42.37
C GLN A 232 13.25 -15.80 40.93
N LYS A 233 13.81 -15.09 39.94
CA LYS A 233 13.70 -15.39 38.49
C LYS A 233 14.92 -16.16 37.98
N ALA A 234 15.79 -16.70 38.84
CA ALA A 234 16.99 -17.42 38.42
C ALA A 234 16.67 -18.53 37.41
N THR A 235 17.41 -18.55 36.30
CA THR A 235 17.31 -19.63 35.31
C THR A 235 17.69 -20.98 35.92
N ASN A 236 17.28 -22.08 35.28
CA ASN A 236 17.67 -23.42 35.70
C ASN A 236 19.20 -23.59 35.75
N LEU A 237 19.94 -22.94 34.84
CA LEU A 237 21.40 -22.91 34.86
C LEU A 237 21.95 -22.23 36.12
N SER A 238 21.42 -21.05 36.47
CA SER A 238 21.81 -20.32 37.68
C SER A 238 21.53 -21.13 38.96
N LYS A 239 20.40 -21.84 39.00
CA LYS A 239 20.06 -22.76 40.11
C LYS A 239 21.01 -23.97 40.17
N ALA A 240 21.38 -24.53 39.03
CA ALA A 240 22.33 -25.64 38.96
C ALA A 240 23.74 -25.22 39.44
N ILE A 241 24.18 -24.00 39.11
CA ILE A 241 25.45 -23.45 39.59
C ILE A 241 25.45 -23.36 41.13
N TYR A 242 24.35 -22.90 41.74
CA TYR A 242 24.23 -22.87 43.21
C TYR A 242 24.37 -24.24 43.85
N LEU A 243 23.77 -25.27 43.24
CA LEU A 243 23.84 -26.64 43.74
C LEU A 243 25.23 -27.24 43.62
N GLN A 244 25.97 -26.91 42.55
CA GLN A 244 27.27 -27.51 42.24
C GLN A 244 28.47 -26.74 42.84
N SER A 245 28.43 -25.41 42.88
CA SER A 245 29.46 -24.58 43.50
C SER A 245 28.88 -23.28 44.02
N ARG A 246 28.86 -23.15 45.35
CA ARG A 246 28.38 -21.95 46.04
C ARG A 246 29.30 -20.76 45.84
N GLU A 247 30.59 -21.02 45.68
CA GLU A 247 31.63 -20.02 45.45
C GLU A 247 31.46 -19.37 44.08
N LEU A 248 31.25 -20.19 43.03
CA LEU A 248 30.98 -19.71 41.68
C LEU A 248 29.65 -18.98 41.60
N PHE A 249 28.62 -19.48 42.30
CA PHE A 249 27.33 -18.79 42.40
C PHE A 249 27.49 -17.43 43.07
N GLY A 250 28.18 -17.37 44.21
CA GLY A 250 28.46 -16.14 44.96
C GLY A 250 29.24 -15.12 44.12
N TYR A 251 30.28 -15.58 43.41
CA TYR A 251 31.04 -14.74 42.48
C TYR A 251 30.15 -14.18 41.37
N LYS A 252 29.33 -15.01 40.73
CA LYS A 252 28.41 -14.56 39.66
C LYS A 252 27.30 -13.65 40.18
N LEU A 253 26.85 -13.83 41.42
CA LEU A 253 25.88 -12.97 42.07
C LEU A 253 26.48 -11.58 42.38
N ALA A 254 27.68 -11.55 42.98
CA ALA A 254 28.38 -10.31 43.31
C ALA A 254 28.74 -9.50 42.06
N THR A 255 29.14 -10.18 40.98
CA THR A 255 29.47 -9.56 39.69
C THR A 255 28.26 -9.27 38.80
N LYS A 256 27.04 -9.52 39.28
CA LYS A 256 25.78 -9.38 38.50
C LYS A 256 25.81 -10.11 37.14
N SER A 257 26.47 -11.26 37.09
CA SER A 257 26.62 -12.07 35.87
C SER A 257 25.74 -13.32 35.87
N LEU A 258 24.94 -13.55 36.92
CA LEU A 258 23.93 -14.60 36.97
C LEU A 258 22.80 -14.37 35.96
N SER A 259 22.38 -15.45 35.31
CA SER A 259 21.31 -15.45 34.31
C SER A 259 19.93 -15.62 34.97
N ILE A 260 19.00 -14.73 34.66
CA ILE A 260 17.60 -14.75 35.10
C ILE A 260 16.66 -14.84 33.90
N TYR A 261 15.47 -15.41 34.09
CA TYR A 261 14.41 -15.34 33.09
C TYR A 261 13.90 -13.89 32.99
N ASP A 262 13.88 -13.38 31.76
CA ASP A 262 13.18 -12.14 31.45
C ASP A 262 11.69 -12.43 31.37
N LEU A 263 10.87 -11.67 32.08
CA LEU A 263 9.42 -11.84 32.07
C LEU A 263 8.80 -10.58 31.49
N ALA A 264 8.51 -10.60 30.19
CA ALA A 264 7.81 -9.50 29.54
C ALA A 264 6.33 -9.88 29.38
N LEU A 265 5.45 -9.07 29.95
CA LEU A 265 4.03 -9.13 29.65
C LEU A 265 3.76 -8.09 28.56
N ASP A 266 3.33 -8.55 27.39
CA ASP A 266 2.89 -7.64 26.34
C ASP A 266 1.57 -6.97 26.77
N THR A 267 1.69 -5.79 27.39
CA THR A 267 0.61 -4.95 27.89
C THR A 267 -0.08 -4.14 26.80
N ARG A 268 0.38 -4.23 25.55
CA ARG A 268 -0.23 -3.50 24.44
C ARG A 268 -1.69 -3.90 24.29
N ASP A 269 -2.51 -2.90 24.03
CA ASP A 269 -3.95 -3.09 23.93
C ASP A 269 -4.34 -3.96 22.73
N ARG A 270 -5.50 -4.60 22.86
CA ARG A 270 -6.21 -5.20 21.73
C ARG A 270 -7.27 -4.22 21.29
N VAL A 271 -7.28 -3.86 20.01
CA VAL A 271 -8.14 -2.77 19.53
C VAL A 271 -9.02 -3.25 18.39
N TYR A 272 -10.30 -2.87 18.43
CA TYR A 272 -11.23 -3.02 17.34
C TYR A 272 -11.48 -1.62 16.77
N LEU A 273 -11.17 -1.42 15.49
CA LEU A 273 -11.27 -0.13 14.81
C LEU A 273 -12.46 -0.13 13.85
N LEU A 274 -13.31 0.89 13.96
CA LEU A 274 -14.28 1.25 12.94
C LEU A 274 -13.81 2.56 12.30
N VAL A 275 -13.53 2.54 11.00
CA VAL A 275 -13.07 3.71 10.26
C VAL A 275 -14.09 4.07 9.20
N ASP A 276 -14.62 5.28 9.30
CA ASP A 276 -15.54 5.85 8.33
C ASP A 276 -14.79 6.15 7.03
N LYS A 277 -15.37 5.74 5.91
CA LYS A 277 -14.87 6.02 4.56
C LYS A 277 -15.94 6.60 3.64
N SER A 278 -16.99 7.18 4.22
CA SER A 278 -18.04 7.91 3.50
C SER A 278 -17.49 9.10 2.73
N GLY A 279 -18.31 9.69 1.84
CA GLY A 279 -17.89 10.81 1.00
C GLY A 279 -17.40 12.03 1.77
N SER A 280 -17.99 12.30 2.94
CA SER A 280 -17.65 13.42 3.83
C SER A 280 -16.20 13.39 4.31
N MET A 281 -15.66 12.18 4.49
CA MET A 281 -14.28 11.93 4.92
C MET A 281 -13.24 12.31 3.85
N PHE A 282 -13.63 12.49 2.59
CA PHE A 282 -12.72 12.90 1.51
C PHE A 282 -12.55 14.41 1.37
N TYR A 283 -13.37 15.22 2.05
CA TYR A 283 -13.20 16.67 2.05
C TYR A 283 -12.07 17.12 2.99
N SER A 284 -11.45 18.24 2.65
CA SER A 284 -10.36 18.83 3.41
C SER A 284 -10.90 19.61 4.60
N LEU A 285 -10.20 19.57 5.73
CA LEU A 285 -10.40 20.56 6.78
C LEU A 285 -9.70 21.85 6.37
N TYR A 286 -10.41 22.97 6.41
CA TYR A 286 -9.86 24.28 6.03
C TYR A 286 -8.95 24.77 7.16
N ASP A 287 -7.64 24.84 6.91
CA ASP A 287 -6.68 25.44 7.83
C ASP A 287 -6.35 26.85 7.31
N GLY A 288 -6.82 27.88 8.02
CA GLY A 288 -6.95 29.26 7.52
C GLY A 288 -5.67 30.02 7.16
N VAL A 289 -4.52 29.35 7.02
CA VAL A 289 -3.21 29.98 6.74
C VAL A 289 -2.43 29.29 5.61
N ALA A 290 -2.79 28.09 5.19
CA ALA A 290 -2.25 27.45 3.99
C ALA A 290 -3.23 26.43 3.45
N MET A 291 -3.37 26.33 2.12
CA MET A 291 -4.17 25.31 1.42
C MET A 291 -3.56 23.89 1.57
N ASP A 292 -3.16 23.48 2.77
CA ASP A 292 -2.69 22.13 3.00
C ASP A 292 -3.90 21.21 3.19
N MET A 293 -4.44 20.79 2.04
CA MET A 293 -5.62 19.94 1.92
C MET A 293 -5.33 18.52 2.40
N THR A 294 -5.17 18.32 3.70
CA THR A 294 -5.15 16.99 4.32
C THR A 294 -6.58 16.51 4.45
N GLN A 295 -6.92 15.45 3.73
CA GLN A 295 -8.27 14.85 3.76
C GLN A 295 -8.47 14.13 5.11
N LYS A 296 -9.67 14.25 5.70
CA LYS A 296 -10.01 13.58 6.97
C LYS A 296 -9.70 12.08 6.92
N ILE A 297 -9.96 11.45 5.78
CA ILE A 297 -9.68 10.03 5.53
C ILE A 297 -8.20 9.68 5.60
N THR A 298 -7.31 10.55 5.12
CA THR A 298 -5.86 10.32 5.19
C THR A 298 -5.42 10.31 6.65
N TRP A 299 -5.90 11.28 7.43
CA TRP A 299 -5.59 11.38 8.86
C TRP A 299 -6.17 10.20 9.65
N ALA A 300 -7.43 9.83 9.38
CA ALA A 300 -8.09 8.66 9.99
C ALA A 300 -7.32 7.36 9.69
N THR A 301 -6.85 7.22 8.44
CA THR A 301 -6.05 6.06 8.02
C THR A 301 -4.67 6.07 8.68
N ALA A 302 -4.03 7.23 8.82
CA ALA A 302 -2.77 7.36 9.54
C ALA A 302 -2.93 6.92 11.01
N LEU A 303 -4.01 7.36 11.67
CA LEU A 303 -4.35 6.95 13.03
C LEU A 303 -4.57 5.45 13.13
N ALA A 304 -5.35 4.87 12.22
CA ALA A 304 -5.63 3.45 12.20
C ALA A 304 -4.35 2.61 12.05
N ILE A 305 -3.46 2.99 11.13
CA ILE A 305 -2.18 2.32 10.94
C ILE A 305 -1.28 2.47 12.18
N ALA A 306 -1.23 3.67 12.78
CA ALA A 306 -0.46 3.92 13.99
C ALA A 306 -0.94 3.05 15.15
N ILE A 307 -2.26 2.95 15.36
CA ILE A 307 -2.86 2.07 16.37
C ILE A 307 -2.55 0.60 16.06
N MET A 308 -2.64 0.17 14.81
CA MET A 308 -2.31 -1.21 14.42
C MET A 308 -0.86 -1.59 14.73
N LYS A 309 0.08 -0.66 14.55
CA LYS A 309 1.48 -0.88 14.90
C LYS A 309 1.73 -0.86 16.41
N LYS A 310 1.05 0.03 17.15
CA LYS A 310 1.17 0.18 18.60
C LYS A 310 0.47 -0.93 19.39
N SER A 311 -0.57 -1.56 18.82
CA SER A 311 -1.43 -2.55 19.49
C SER A 311 -0.92 -3.98 19.33
N LYS A 312 -1.28 -4.87 20.27
CA LYS A 312 -0.92 -6.30 20.19
C LYS A 312 -1.67 -7.03 19.09
N ARG A 313 -2.96 -6.74 18.97
CA ARG A 313 -3.85 -7.32 17.98
C ARG A 313 -4.93 -6.31 17.63
N THR A 314 -5.10 -6.08 16.34
CA THR A 314 -6.09 -5.14 15.85
C THR A 314 -7.00 -5.80 14.83
N VAL A 315 -8.28 -5.50 14.91
CA VAL A 315 -9.27 -5.82 13.88
C VAL A 315 -9.83 -4.49 13.40
N LEU A 316 -9.66 -4.17 12.12
CA LEU A 316 -10.19 -2.94 11.54
C LEU A 316 -11.33 -3.27 10.59
N ARG A 317 -12.40 -2.49 10.60
CA ARG A 317 -13.40 -2.47 9.53
C ARG A 317 -13.58 -1.06 9.02
N PHE A 318 -13.65 -0.93 7.70
CA PHE A 318 -14.20 0.26 7.10
C PHE A 318 -15.72 0.20 7.12
N PHE A 319 -16.37 1.36 7.13
CA PHE A 319 -17.81 1.47 6.96
C PHE A 319 -18.20 2.74 6.20
N ASP A 320 -19.35 2.69 5.56
CA ASP A 320 -20.11 3.82 4.99
C ASP A 320 -21.60 3.54 5.26
N GLN A 321 -22.44 3.38 4.23
CA GLN A 321 -23.78 2.77 4.36
C GLN A 321 -23.71 1.26 4.63
N MET A 322 -22.59 0.62 4.29
CA MET A 322 -22.35 -0.80 4.52
C MET A 322 -21.11 -1.01 5.39
N VAL A 323 -21.08 -2.14 6.10
CA VAL A 323 -19.92 -2.54 6.92
C VAL A 323 -19.06 -3.51 6.14
N TYR A 324 -17.80 -3.15 5.91
CA TYR A 324 -16.87 -3.95 5.10
C TYR A 324 -16.27 -5.11 5.91
N PRO A 325 -15.73 -6.15 5.23
CA PRO A 325 -15.03 -7.25 5.88
C PRO A 325 -13.86 -6.78 6.78
N PRO A 326 -13.51 -7.55 7.82
CA PRO A 326 -12.42 -7.20 8.72
C PRO A 326 -11.06 -7.27 8.03
N ILE A 327 -10.24 -6.26 8.31
CA ILE A 327 -8.88 -6.07 7.83
C ILE A 327 -7.92 -6.21 9.00
N THR A 328 -6.86 -6.98 8.80
CA THR A 328 -5.82 -7.24 9.82
C THR A 328 -4.42 -6.84 9.36
N THR A 329 -4.24 -6.49 8.08
CA THR A 329 -2.93 -6.09 7.53
C THR A 329 -2.95 -4.64 7.05
N VAL A 330 -1.83 -3.94 7.22
CA VAL A 330 -1.65 -2.57 6.72
C VAL A 330 -1.75 -2.53 5.19
N LYS A 331 -1.30 -3.59 4.52
CA LYS A 331 -1.38 -3.71 3.05
C LYS A 331 -2.82 -3.61 2.56
N ASP A 332 -3.74 -4.32 3.21
CA ASP A 332 -5.16 -4.31 2.84
C ASP A 332 -5.83 -2.97 3.15
N ILE A 333 -5.37 -2.24 4.18
CA ILE A 333 -5.83 -0.85 4.45
C ILE A 333 -5.47 0.07 3.29
N ILE A 334 -4.21 0.05 2.85
CA ILE A 334 -3.75 0.88 1.73
C ILE A 334 -4.52 0.51 0.46
N ARG A 335 -4.68 -0.79 0.18
CA ARG A 335 -5.47 -1.24 -0.97
C ARG A 335 -6.92 -0.74 -0.90
N SER A 336 -7.55 -0.82 0.27
CA SER A 336 -8.91 -0.31 0.47
C SER A 336 -8.97 1.19 0.23
N LEU A 337 -8.08 1.99 0.84
CA LEU A 337 -8.01 3.45 0.66
C LEU A 337 -7.89 3.85 -0.82
N LEU A 338 -7.06 3.14 -1.59
CA LEU A 338 -6.79 3.45 -2.99
C LEU A 338 -7.90 2.99 -3.95
N ARG A 339 -8.84 2.16 -3.49
CA ARG A 339 -9.98 1.67 -4.29
C ARG A 339 -11.30 2.38 -3.97
N VAL A 340 -11.32 3.28 -2.98
CA VAL A 340 -12.56 3.94 -2.57
C VAL A 340 -12.98 4.97 -3.62
N LEU A 341 -14.22 4.84 -4.09
CA LEU A 341 -14.96 5.92 -4.73
C LEU A 341 -15.77 6.64 -3.64
N PRO A 342 -15.74 7.98 -3.56
CA PRO A 342 -16.53 8.74 -2.60
C PRO A 342 -18.00 8.71 -3.04
N LEU A 343 -18.71 7.63 -2.68
CA LEU A 343 -20.11 7.44 -3.00
C LEU A 343 -20.82 6.90 -1.75
N GLY A 344 -21.86 7.60 -1.31
CA GLY A 344 -22.76 7.13 -0.25
C GLY A 344 -22.86 8.04 0.97
N GLY A 345 -23.79 7.67 1.86
CA GLY A 345 -23.94 8.22 3.22
C GLY A 345 -23.23 7.36 4.27
N THR A 346 -23.59 7.57 5.53
CA THR A 346 -22.92 6.97 6.69
C THR A 346 -23.96 6.26 7.56
N ASP A 347 -23.68 5.02 7.98
CA ASP A 347 -24.48 4.27 8.95
C ASP A 347 -23.58 3.76 10.10
N ILE A 348 -23.41 4.62 11.10
CA ILE A 348 -22.64 4.32 12.32
C ILE A 348 -23.36 3.25 13.14
N THR A 349 -24.69 3.22 13.11
CA THR A 349 -25.50 2.25 13.85
C THR A 349 -25.16 0.81 13.40
N ALA A 350 -25.18 0.55 12.09
CA ALA A 350 -24.86 -0.74 11.51
C ALA A 350 -23.40 -1.15 11.79
N ALA A 351 -22.47 -0.19 11.71
CA ALA A 351 -21.06 -0.40 12.01
C ALA A 351 -20.84 -0.86 13.46
N VAL A 352 -21.41 -0.13 14.42
CA VAL A 352 -21.30 -0.46 15.85
C VAL A 352 -22.02 -1.78 16.17
N HIS A 353 -23.21 -1.99 15.62
CA HIS A 353 -23.95 -3.24 15.83
C HIS A 353 -23.17 -4.46 15.30
N THR A 354 -22.51 -4.32 14.16
CA THR A 354 -21.64 -5.38 13.61
C THR A 354 -20.43 -5.64 14.52
N ALA A 355 -19.78 -4.60 15.04
CA ALA A 355 -18.69 -4.75 16.01
C ALA A 355 -19.14 -5.46 17.29
N VAL A 356 -20.34 -5.15 17.80
CA VAL A 356 -20.93 -5.83 18.98
C VAL A 356 -21.20 -7.31 18.67
N ARG A 357 -21.70 -7.63 17.48
CA ARG A 357 -21.90 -9.02 17.04
C ARG A 357 -20.58 -9.79 16.98
N ASP A 358 -19.56 -9.19 16.37
CA ASP A 358 -18.21 -9.76 16.30
C ASP A 358 -17.64 -9.99 17.70
N ALA A 359 -17.84 -9.04 18.62
CA ALA A 359 -17.38 -9.18 20.00
C ALA A 359 -17.99 -10.38 20.73
N LYS A 360 -19.30 -10.62 20.53
CA LYS A 360 -20.00 -11.78 21.11
C LYS A 360 -19.53 -13.10 20.48
N GLN A 361 -19.38 -13.14 19.16
CA GLN A 361 -19.02 -14.37 18.44
C GLN A 361 -17.56 -14.78 18.61
N GLN A 362 -16.65 -13.80 18.69
CA GLN A 362 -15.20 -14.02 18.74
C GLN A 362 -14.60 -13.75 20.13
N SER A 363 -15.45 -13.56 21.15
CA SER A 363 -15.07 -13.27 22.54
C SER A 363 -14.10 -12.09 22.67
N LEU A 364 -14.41 -10.96 22.04
CA LEU A 364 -13.56 -9.75 22.01
C LEU A 364 -13.77 -8.82 23.21
N HIS A 365 -14.28 -9.33 24.34
CA HIS A 365 -14.60 -8.53 25.52
C HIS A 365 -13.39 -7.75 26.09
N ASN A 366 -12.17 -8.23 25.88
CA ASN A 366 -10.96 -7.55 26.33
C ASN A 366 -10.40 -6.51 25.33
N TYR A 367 -11.10 -6.26 24.21
CA TYR A 367 -10.71 -5.25 23.23
C TYR A 367 -11.24 -3.86 23.61
N LYS A 368 -10.51 -2.81 23.21
CA LYS A 368 -11.02 -1.45 23.13
C LYS A 368 -11.69 -1.25 21.77
N LEU A 369 -12.90 -0.71 21.71
CA LEU A 369 -13.52 -0.26 20.46
C LEU A 369 -13.19 1.23 20.24
N VAL A 370 -12.63 1.56 19.08
CA VAL A 370 -12.42 2.96 18.68
C VAL A 370 -13.16 3.21 17.37
N ILE A 371 -14.04 4.20 17.39
CA ILE A 371 -14.83 4.65 16.23
C ILE A 371 -14.18 5.93 15.71
N ILE A 372 -13.83 5.97 14.43
CA ILE A 372 -13.23 7.12 13.77
C ILE A 372 -14.16 7.57 12.65
N THR A 373 -14.76 8.75 12.77
CA THR A 373 -15.76 9.31 11.83
C THR A 373 -15.73 10.84 11.92
N ASP A 374 -16.37 11.54 10.99
CA ASP A 374 -16.67 12.96 11.15
C ASP A 374 -18.04 13.22 11.79
N GLY A 375 -18.85 12.18 12.00
CA GLY A 375 -20.09 12.25 12.77
C GLY A 375 -21.31 12.75 12.01
N GLU A 376 -21.26 12.80 10.67
CA GLU A 376 -22.37 13.28 9.81
C GLU A 376 -23.61 12.35 9.75
N ASP A 377 -23.62 11.22 10.46
CA ASP A 377 -24.80 10.37 10.56
C ASP A 377 -25.84 10.97 11.54
N ASP A 378 -26.97 11.42 11.00
CA ASP A 378 -28.08 11.99 11.77
C ASP A 378 -28.91 10.94 12.53
N MET A 379 -28.79 9.65 12.18
CA MET A 379 -29.68 8.57 12.63
C MET A 379 -28.98 7.53 13.53
N VAL A 380 -28.02 7.98 14.35
CA VAL A 380 -27.31 7.13 15.31
C VAL A 380 -28.25 6.66 16.42
N HIS A 381 -28.48 5.36 16.55
CA HIS A 381 -29.32 4.82 17.62
C HIS A 381 -28.54 4.73 18.95
N PRO A 382 -29.01 5.35 20.05
CA PRO A 382 -28.32 5.29 21.34
C PRO A 382 -28.12 3.88 21.92
N GLU A 383 -29.04 2.96 21.62
CA GLU A 383 -29.03 1.60 22.15
C GLU A 383 -27.80 0.81 21.70
N VAL A 384 -27.37 0.97 20.44
CA VAL A 384 -26.19 0.25 19.95
C VAL A 384 -24.90 0.72 20.62
N LEU A 385 -24.83 2.00 21.01
CA LEU A 385 -23.68 2.55 21.75
C LEU A 385 -23.64 2.00 23.19
N LYS A 386 -24.81 1.85 23.84
CA LYS A 386 -24.91 1.18 25.15
C LYS A 386 -24.49 -0.29 25.06
N MET A 387 -24.94 -0.99 24.03
CA MET A 387 -24.54 -2.39 23.76
C MET A 387 -23.02 -2.51 23.51
N ALA A 388 -22.40 -1.53 22.86
CA ALA A 388 -20.96 -1.52 22.66
C ALA A 388 -20.20 -1.39 23.99
N LYS A 389 -20.66 -0.52 24.90
CA LYS A 389 -20.03 -0.35 26.23
C LYS A 389 -20.10 -1.60 27.10
N THR A 390 -21.09 -2.48 26.88
CA THR A 390 -21.17 -3.76 27.58
C THR A 390 -20.39 -4.87 26.86
N ALA A 391 -20.24 -4.79 25.54
CA ALA A 391 -19.54 -5.79 24.75
C ALA A 391 -18.02 -5.66 24.78
N PHE A 392 -17.48 -4.45 24.93
CA PHE A 392 -16.03 -4.16 24.92
C PHE A 392 -15.55 -3.64 26.27
N ARG A 393 -14.24 -3.77 26.54
CA ARG A 393 -13.62 -3.27 27.77
C ARG A 393 -13.72 -1.74 27.87
N GLU A 394 -13.59 -1.08 26.73
CA GLU A 394 -13.63 0.37 26.60
C GLU A 394 -14.15 0.73 25.20
N VAL A 395 -14.90 1.82 25.10
CA VAL A 395 -15.38 2.35 23.82
C VAL A 395 -15.07 3.83 23.76
N LYS A 396 -14.42 4.27 22.68
CA LYS A 396 -14.07 5.67 22.42
C LYS A 396 -14.50 6.06 21.01
N ALA A 397 -14.88 7.33 20.84
CA ALA A 397 -15.11 7.93 19.54
C ALA A 397 -14.07 9.02 19.24
N VAL A 398 -13.64 9.11 18.00
CA VAL A 398 -12.80 10.17 17.46
C VAL A 398 -13.61 10.86 16.37
N LEU A 399 -13.98 12.12 16.63
CA LEU A 399 -14.75 12.95 15.69
C LEU A 399 -13.82 13.93 14.97
N ILE A 400 -13.74 13.81 13.65
CA ILE A 400 -12.82 14.60 12.81
C ILE A 400 -13.59 15.73 12.12
N GLY A 401 -13.42 16.95 12.62
CA GLY A 401 -13.96 18.16 11.99
C GLY A 401 -15.49 18.29 12.01
N GLY A 402 -16.19 17.41 12.72
CA GLY A 402 -17.63 17.45 12.91
C GLY A 402 -18.04 17.12 14.34
N THR A 403 -19.34 17.13 14.60
CA THR A 403 -19.92 16.85 15.93
C THR A 403 -21.12 15.94 15.80
N ASN A 404 -21.35 15.09 16.80
CA ASN A 404 -22.53 14.24 16.85
C ASN A 404 -23.01 14.15 18.30
N SER A 405 -24.15 14.81 18.59
CA SER A 405 -24.66 14.97 19.95
C SER A 405 -24.97 13.64 20.63
N ILE A 406 -25.42 12.64 19.86
CA ILE A 406 -25.73 11.31 20.36
C ILE A 406 -24.42 10.60 20.76
N ILE A 407 -23.43 10.55 19.87
CA ILE A 407 -22.13 9.92 20.18
C ILE A 407 -21.50 10.58 21.41
N GLU A 408 -21.48 11.91 21.45
CA GLU A 408 -20.91 12.68 22.57
C GLU A 408 -21.63 12.45 23.91
N SER A 409 -22.93 12.20 23.89
CA SER A 409 -23.71 11.93 25.10
C SER A 409 -23.45 10.54 25.68
N TYR A 410 -23.10 9.57 24.84
CA TYR A 410 -23.01 8.16 25.24
C TYR A 410 -21.58 7.63 25.34
N LEU A 411 -20.63 8.21 24.60
CA LEU A 411 -19.25 7.75 24.51
C LEU A 411 -18.25 8.85 24.89
N PRO A 412 -17.11 8.49 25.52
CA PRO A 412 -15.96 9.37 25.59
C PRO A 412 -15.47 9.72 24.18
N THR A 413 -15.44 11.01 23.86
CA THR A 413 -15.17 11.51 22.51
C THR A 413 -13.93 12.40 22.48
N ILE A 414 -13.05 12.14 21.52
CA ILE A 414 -11.89 13.00 21.21
C ILE A 414 -12.26 13.79 19.95
N LYS A 415 -12.33 15.12 20.08
CA LYS A 415 -12.62 16.01 18.95
C LYS A 415 -11.32 16.45 18.28
N VAL A 416 -11.27 16.37 16.96
CA VAL A 416 -10.11 16.74 16.13
C VAL A 416 -10.56 17.84 15.19
N ASN A 417 -10.22 19.08 15.53
CA ASN A 417 -10.59 20.25 14.72
C ASN A 417 -9.63 20.46 13.54
N THR A 418 -8.36 20.07 13.71
CA THR A 418 -7.30 20.18 12.68
C THR A 418 -6.69 18.81 12.42
N ALA A 419 -6.60 18.41 11.15
CA ALA A 419 -5.96 17.17 10.73
C ALA A 419 -4.45 17.40 10.53
N SER A 420 -3.71 17.50 11.64
CA SER A 420 -2.25 17.70 11.64
C SER A 420 -1.51 16.50 12.29
N PRO A 421 -0.19 16.37 12.06
CA PRO A 421 0.62 15.39 12.77
C PRO A 421 0.59 15.52 14.30
N GLU A 422 0.48 16.73 14.83
CA GLU A 422 0.42 17.01 16.27
C GLU A 422 -0.91 16.55 16.88
N SER A 423 -2.01 16.80 16.17
CA SER A 423 -3.32 16.29 16.60
C SER A 423 -3.34 14.76 16.56
N LEU A 424 -2.67 14.14 15.58
CA LEU A 424 -2.50 12.69 15.49
C LEU A 424 -1.74 12.13 16.69
N LYS A 425 -0.60 12.74 17.07
CA LYS A 425 0.17 12.36 18.28
C LYS A 425 -0.68 12.45 19.54
N THR A 426 -1.42 13.55 19.66
CA THR A 426 -2.26 13.82 20.83
C THR A 426 -3.37 12.78 20.96
N VAL A 427 -4.04 12.44 19.85
CA VAL A 427 -5.09 11.42 19.84
C VAL A 427 -4.51 10.05 20.14
N LEU A 428 -3.36 9.68 19.56
CA LEU A 428 -2.71 8.39 19.79
C LEU A 428 -2.27 8.16 21.25
N LYS A 429 -1.97 9.24 21.99
CA LYS A 429 -1.68 9.17 23.44
C LYS A 429 -2.94 9.00 24.29
N ASN A 430 -4.09 9.44 23.79
CA ASN A 430 -5.37 9.41 24.51
C ASN A 430 -6.24 8.18 24.18
N ILE A 431 -5.81 7.35 23.23
CA ILE A 431 -6.40 6.04 22.91
C ILE A 431 -5.67 4.95 23.69
#